data_AF-A0A0F7JTM3-F1
#
_entry.id   AF-A0A0F7JTM3-F1
#
_cell.length_a   1.000
_cell.length_b   1.000
_cell.length_c   1.000
_cell.angle_alpha   90.00
_cell.angle_beta   90.00
_cell.angle_gamma   90.00
#
_symmetry.space_group_name_H-M   'P 1'
#
loop_
_entity.id
_entity.type
_entity.pdbx_description
1 polymer ?
#
loop_
_entity_poly.entity_id
_entity_poly.type
_entity_poly.pdbx_seq_one_letter_code
_entity_poly.pdbx_strand_id
1 'polypeptide(L)'
;MSSPAFTVSQAHWLRNRSLLRSIRESVFVIEQRVPKELEWDDLDASALHVVATDNAGNGIGTGRLTVDGQIGRMAVLADWRNQGVGSALLSRLIELAHTHNRLPLFLNAQERAIPFYLQHGFHCVGETFFEADIPHRRMELTAAPPKTRQEPV
;
A
#
# COMPACT_ATOMS: atom_id res chain seq x y z
N MET A 1 -9.67 1.29 -26.50
CA MET A 1 -8.93 1.22 -25.23
C MET A 1 -9.81 0.46 -24.27
N SER A 2 -9.40 -0.71 -23.79
CA SER A 2 -10.19 -1.48 -22.82
C SER A 2 -10.21 -0.71 -21.51
N SER A 3 -11.38 -0.53 -20.89
CA SER A 3 -11.46 0.08 -19.56
C SER A 3 -10.58 -0.73 -18.59
N PRO A 4 -9.86 -0.09 -17.65
CA PRO A 4 -9.08 -0.82 -16.68
C PRO A 4 -10.00 -1.76 -15.90
N ALA A 5 -9.52 -2.97 -15.58
CA ALA A 5 -10.30 -3.99 -14.88
C ALA A 5 -10.64 -3.61 -13.42
N PHE A 6 -10.05 -2.52 -12.92
CA PHE A 6 -10.23 -2.01 -11.58
C PHE A 6 -10.04 -0.49 -11.54
N THR A 7 -10.45 0.12 -10.42
CA THR A 7 -10.22 1.54 -10.10
C THR A 7 -9.57 1.67 -8.73
N VAL A 8 -8.81 2.74 -8.50
CA VAL A 8 -8.22 3.07 -7.18
C VAL A 8 -8.79 4.40 -6.71
N SER A 9 -9.25 4.44 -5.47
CA SER A 9 -9.79 5.64 -4.85
C SER A 9 -9.32 5.80 -3.41
N GLN A 10 -9.38 7.02 -2.89
CA GLN A 10 -9.15 7.27 -1.48
C GLN A 10 -10.34 6.74 -0.66
N ALA A 11 -10.03 6.04 0.44
CA ALA A 11 -11.00 5.49 1.37
C ALA A 11 -10.91 6.20 2.72
N HIS A 12 -12.07 6.39 3.37
CA HIS A 12 -12.14 6.94 4.70
C HIS A 12 -12.36 5.80 5.70
N TRP A 13 -11.46 5.62 6.67
CA TRP A 13 -11.48 4.49 7.60
C TRP A 13 -12.87 4.20 8.18
N LEU A 14 -13.51 5.19 8.82
CA LEU A 14 -14.83 5.00 9.46
C LEU A 14 -15.94 4.57 8.48
N ARG A 15 -15.89 5.01 7.23
CA ARG A 15 -16.93 4.74 6.22
C ARG A 15 -16.66 3.44 5.46
N ASN A 16 -15.39 3.10 5.25
CA ASN A 16 -14.96 1.97 4.43
C ASN A 16 -14.37 0.81 5.26
N ARG A 17 -14.44 0.87 6.59
CA ARG A 17 -13.82 -0.12 7.49
C ARG A 17 -14.13 -1.55 7.09
N SER A 18 -15.38 -1.89 6.76
CA SER A 18 -15.75 -3.27 6.46
C SER A 18 -15.00 -3.79 5.23
N LEU A 19 -14.82 -2.95 4.21
CA LEU A 19 -14.12 -3.27 2.97
C LEU A 19 -12.60 -3.34 3.18
N LEU A 20 -12.02 -2.36 3.87
CA LEU A 20 -10.58 -2.34 4.16
C LEU A 20 -10.19 -3.53 5.04
N ARG A 21 -11.04 -3.85 6.03
CA ARG A 21 -10.83 -4.97 6.94
C ARG A 21 -10.93 -6.30 6.23
N SER A 22 -11.91 -6.53 5.35
CA SER A 22 -12.07 -7.81 4.67
C SER A 22 -10.85 -8.15 3.79
N ILE A 23 -10.30 -7.15 3.08
CA ILE A 23 -9.08 -7.33 2.28
C ILE A 23 -7.88 -7.65 3.19
N ARG A 24 -7.68 -6.88 4.27
CA ARG A 24 -6.58 -7.07 5.21
C ARG A 24 -6.66 -8.40 5.95
N GLU A 25 -7.85 -8.80 6.40
CA GLU A 25 -8.07 -10.11 7.04
C GLU A 25 -7.76 -11.26 6.09
N SER A 26 -8.17 -11.15 4.81
CA SER A 26 -7.88 -12.17 3.80
C SER A 26 -6.37 -12.35 3.56
N VAL A 27 -5.62 -11.25 3.49
CA VAL A 27 -4.20 -11.28 3.14
C VAL A 27 -3.29 -11.47 4.35
N PHE A 28 -3.49 -10.72 5.43
CA PHE A 28 -2.60 -10.77 6.59
C PHE A 28 -2.96 -11.88 7.57
N VAL A 29 -4.24 -12.01 7.94
CA VAL A 29 -4.65 -12.98 8.96
C VAL A 29 -4.79 -14.39 8.36
N ILE A 30 -5.53 -14.53 7.26
CA ILE A 30 -5.82 -15.85 6.68
C ILE A 30 -4.61 -16.39 5.92
N GLU A 31 -4.08 -15.63 4.95
CA GLU A 31 -2.99 -16.09 4.10
C GLU A 31 -1.63 -16.05 4.81
N GLN A 32 -1.28 -14.92 5.43
CA GLN A 32 0.05 -14.75 6.03
C GLN A 32 0.13 -15.18 7.50
N ARG A 33 -1.01 -15.57 8.10
CA ARG A 33 -1.10 -16.03 9.49
C ARG A 33 -0.61 -15.02 10.54
N VAL A 34 -0.73 -13.72 10.23
CA VAL A 34 -0.51 -12.65 11.21
C VAL A 34 -1.61 -12.76 12.28
N PRO A 35 -1.28 -12.78 13.59
CA PRO A 35 -2.27 -12.77 14.66
C PRO A 35 -3.26 -11.61 14.51
N LYS A 36 -4.56 -11.91 14.63
CA LYS A 36 -5.63 -10.93 14.36
C LYS A 36 -5.54 -9.70 15.25
N GLU A 37 -5.04 -9.88 16.47
CA GLU A 37 -4.88 -8.84 17.49
C GLU A 37 -3.78 -7.84 17.11
N LEU A 38 -2.81 -8.24 16.27
CA LEU A 38 -1.71 -7.39 15.83
C LEU A 38 -2.02 -6.61 14.54
N GLU A 39 -3.08 -6.98 13.83
CA GLU A 39 -3.41 -6.37 12.53
C GLU A 39 -3.98 -4.95 12.66
N TRP A 40 -4.74 -4.68 13.73
CA TRP A 40 -5.45 -3.42 13.94
C TRP A 40 -4.69 -2.53 14.90
N ASP A 41 -4.52 -1.25 14.54
CA ASP A 41 -3.82 -0.28 15.38
C ASP A 41 -4.56 1.06 15.43
N ASP A 42 -4.15 1.92 16.38
CA ASP A 42 -4.77 3.23 16.59
C ASP A 42 -4.48 4.22 15.45
N LEU A 43 -3.51 3.92 14.58
CA LEU A 43 -3.14 4.77 13.44
C LEU A 43 -4.18 4.66 12.31
N ASP A 44 -4.98 3.60 12.28
CA ASP A 44 -6.00 3.40 11.25
C ASP A 44 -7.01 4.57 11.17
N ALA A 45 -7.34 5.20 12.29
CA ALA A 45 -8.30 6.30 12.33
C ALA A 45 -7.78 7.63 11.75
N SER A 46 -6.46 7.90 11.85
CA SER A 46 -5.82 9.16 11.42
C SER A 46 -5.07 9.02 10.08
N ALA A 47 -4.84 7.80 9.63
CA ALA A 47 -4.19 7.52 8.37
C ALA A 47 -5.09 7.80 7.15
N LEU A 48 -4.45 8.07 6.02
CA LEU A 48 -5.10 8.05 4.71
C LEU A 48 -5.11 6.62 4.21
N HIS A 49 -6.24 6.17 3.67
CA HIS A 49 -6.37 4.85 3.08
C HIS A 49 -6.68 4.98 1.59
N VAL A 50 -6.24 3.99 0.82
CA VAL A 50 -6.65 3.81 -0.57
C VAL A 50 -7.22 2.42 -0.73
N VAL A 51 -8.21 2.27 -1.60
CA VAL A 51 -8.82 0.99 -1.94
C VAL A 51 -8.87 0.83 -3.45
N ALA A 52 -8.56 -0.36 -3.91
CA ALA A 52 -8.78 -0.80 -5.28
C ALA A 52 -10.07 -1.61 -5.33
N THR A 53 -10.93 -1.32 -6.31
CA THR A 53 -12.17 -2.08 -6.54
C THR A 53 -12.27 -2.56 -7.98
N ASP A 54 -12.82 -3.75 -8.19
CA ASP A 54 -13.16 -4.24 -9.52
C ASP A 54 -14.38 -3.51 -10.12
N ASN A 55 -14.76 -3.88 -11.35
CA ASN A 55 -15.91 -3.30 -12.04
C ASN A 55 -17.27 -3.61 -11.39
N ALA A 56 -17.34 -4.61 -10.50
CA ALA A 56 -18.53 -4.94 -9.72
C ALA A 56 -18.55 -4.20 -8.36
N GLY A 57 -17.51 -3.42 -8.05
CA GLY A 57 -17.38 -2.68 -6.80
C GLY A 57 -16.81 -3.50 -5.63
N ASN A 58 -16.32 -4.73 -5.88
CA ASN A 58 -15.68 -5.53 -4.84
C ASN A 58 -14.30 -4.99 -4.53
N GLY A 59 -13.92 -4.97 -3.25
CA GLY A 59 -12.59 -4.56 -2.82
C GLY A 59 -11.55 -5.63 -3.10
N ILE A 60 -10.52 -5.28 -3.86
CA ILE A 60 -9.50 -6.21 -4.36
C ILE A 60 -8.09 -5.91 -3.84
N GLY A 61 -7.90 -4.72 -3.28
CA GLY A 61 -6.65 -4.33 -2.66
C GLY A 61 -6.77 -3.04 -1.86
N THR A 62 -5.83 -2.81 -0.97
CA THR A 62 -5.80 -1.63 -0.09
C THR A 62 -4.36 -1.23 0.24
N GLY A 63 -4.20 0.01 0.70
CA GLY A 63 -2.96 0.49 1.29
C GLY A 63 -3.21 1.68 2.22
N ARG A 64 -2.27 1.95 3.12
CA ARG A 64 -2.35 2.97 4.15
C ARG A 64 -1.14 3.89 4.12
N LEU A 65 -1.37 5.18 4.34
CA LEU A 65 -0.37 6.22 4.57
C LEU A 65 -0.63 6.89 5.93
N THR A 66 0.29 6.73 6.88
CA THR A 66 0.21 7.38 8.21
C THR A 66 0.56 8.87 8.11
N VAL A 67 0.38 9.62 9.20
CA VAL A 67 0.73 11.05 9.26
C VAL A 67 2.23 11.26 9.07
N ASP A 68 3.05 10.35 9.61
CA ASP A 68 4.52 10.44 9.58
C ASP A 68 5.14 10.00 8.24
N GLY A 69 4.33 9.66 7.24
CA GLY A 69 4.81 9.21 5.93
C GLY A 69 5.07 7.70 5.81
N GLN A 70 4.62 6.89 6.79
CA GLN A 70 4.74 5.44 6.68
C GLN A 70 3.68 4.88 5.72
N ILE A 71 4.13 4.21 4.67
CA ILE A 71 3.30 3.36 3.84
C ILE A 71 3.25 1.96 4.46
N GLY A 72 2.05 1.41 4.60
CA GLY A 72 1.85 0.10 5.20
C GLY A 72 0.49 -0.48 4.86
N ARG A 73 0.18 -1.63 5.45
CA ARG A 73 -1.08 -2.38 5.22
C ARG A 73 -1.39 -2.55 3.72
N MET A 74 -0.34 -2.70 2.91
CA MET A 74 -0.45 -2.95 1.47
C MET A 74 -0.88 -4.40 1.27
N ALA A 75 -2.09 -4.59 0.77
CA ALA A 75 -2.69 -5.90 0.56
C ALA A 75 -3.39 -5.95 -0.79
N VAL A 76 -3.18 -7.03 -1.54
CA VAL A 76 -3.87 -7.33 -2.79
C VAL A 76 -4.30 -8.79 -2.73
N LEU A 77 -5.58 -9.05 -3.02
CA LEU A 77 -6.12 -10.41 -3.07
C LEU A 77 -5.35 -11.24 -4.10
N ALA A 78 -5.15 -12.54 -3.83
CA ALA A 78 -4.30 -13.42 -4.62
C ALA A 78 -4.62 -13.37 -6.13
N ASP A 79 -5.90 -13.43 -6.48
CA ASP A 79 -6.38 -13.45 -7.86
C ASP A 79 -6.10 -12.14 -8.62
N TRP A 80 -5.82 -11.05 -7.92
CA TRP A 80 -5.58 -9.71 -8.48
C TRP A 80 -4.10 -9.30 -8.47
N ARG A 81 -3.20 -10.18 -8.00
CA ARG A 81 -1.75 -9.94 -8.04
C ARG A 81 -1.23 -10.03 -9.46
N ASN A 82 -0.10 -9.37 -9.71
CA ASN A 82 0.55 -9.29 -11.03
C ASN A 82 -0.29 -8.63 -12.14
N GLN A 83 -1.39 -7.96 -11.78
CA GLN A 83 -2.25 -7.20 -12.70
C GLN A 83 -2.09 -5.68 -12.57
N GLY A 84 -1.03 -5.21 -11.88
CA GLY A 84 -0.77 -3.79 -11.67
C GLY A 84 -1.52 -3.13 -10.49
N VAL A 85 -2.40 -3.86 -9.79
CA VAL A 85 -3.18 -3.33 -8.64
C VAL A 85 -2.27 -2.77 -7.54
N GLY A 86 -1.25 -3.53 -7.13
CA GLY A 86 -0.29 -3.09 -6.10
C GLY A 86 0.45 -1.81 -6.48
N SER A 87 0.89 -1.71 -7.74
CA SER A 87 1.53 -0.51 -8.27
C SER A 87 0.59 0.69 -8.25
N ALA A 88 -0.66 0.52 -8.70
CA ALA A 88 -1.65 1.60 -8.71
C ALA A 88 -1.99 2.10 -7.29
N LEU A 89 -2.11 1.19 -6.32
CA LEU A 89 -2.29 1.54 -4.90
C LEU A 89 -1.10 2.35 -4.37
N LEU A 90 0.13 1.89 -4.63
CA LEU A 90 1.34 2.55 -4.18
C LEU A 90 1.51 3.94 -4.80
N SER A 91 1.32 4.08 -6.12
CA SER A 91 1.35 5.36 -6.81
C SER A 91 0.35 6.34 -6.21
N ARG A 92 -0.88 5.90 -5.91
CA ARG A 92 -1.89 6.75 -5.28
C ARG A 92 -1.49 7.21 -3.88
N LEU A 93 -0.85 6.33 -3.08
CA LEU A 93 -0.34 6.72 -1.76
C LEU A 93 0.79 7.74 -1.86
N ILE A 94 1.69 7.60 -2.83
CA ILE A 94 2.75 8.58 -3.09
C ILE A 94 2.16 9.95 -3.45
N GLU A 95 1.17 9.99 -4.35
CA GLU A 95 0.45 11.23 -4.68
C GLU A 95 -0.21 11.89 -3.47
N LEU A 96 -0.85 11.09 -2.60
CA LEU A 96 -1.46 11.58 -1.37
C LEU A 96 -0.41 12.13 -0.41
N ALA A 97 0.76 11.51 -0.32
CA ALA A 97 1.85 11.99 0.52
C ALA A 97 2.34 13.37 0.09
N HIS A 98 2.49 13.60 -1.22
CA HIS A 98 2.79 14.93 -1.76
C HIS A 98 1.67 15.94 -1.46
N THR A 99 0.42 15.56 -1.71
CA THR A 99 -0.74 16.45 -1.55
C THR A 99 -0.96 16.87 -0.09
N HIS A 100 -0.64 15.99 0.85
CA HIS A 100 -0.85 16.20 2.29
C HIS A 100 0.43 16.52 3.07
N ASN A 101 1.55 16.81 2.40
CA ASN A 101 2.86 17.10 3.01
C ASN A 101 3.33 16.01 4.01
N ARG A 102 3.18 14.73 3.66
CA ARG A 102 3.58 13.56 4.47
C ARG A 102 4.85 12.89 3.91
N LEU A 103 5.87 13.70 3.72
CA LEU A 103 7.21 13.28 3.26
C LEU A 103 8.22 13.44 4.41
N PRO A 104 9.30 12.65 4.45
CA PRO A 104 9.68 11.60 3.50
C PRO A 104 8.80 10.34 3.63
N LEU A 105 8.77 9.51 2.59
CA LEU A 105 8.06 8.24 2.61
C LEU A 105 8.98 7.12 3.07
N PHE A 106 8.45 6.24 3.91
CA PHE A 106 9.13 5.02 4.33
C PHE A 106 8.16 3.87 4.52
N LEU A 107 8.68 2.65 4.59
CA LEU A 107 7.92 1.44 4.86
C LEU A 107 8.80 0.35 5.49
N ASN A 108 8.15 -0.60 6.14
CA ASN A 108 8.78 -1.84 6.58
C ASN A 108 8.35 -2.91 5.57
N ALA A 109 9.19 -3.22 4.59
CA ALA A 109 8.87 -4.22 3.57
C ALA A 109 9.15 -5.61 4.11
N GLN A 110 8.20 -6.54 3.97
CA GLN A 110 8.54 -7.97 4.02
C GLN A 110 9.63 -8.26 2.99
N GLU A 111 10.63 -9.07 3.30
CA GLU A 111 11.77 -9.27 2.40
C GLU A 111 11.36 -9.72 0.99
N ARG A 112 10.33 -10.57 0.90
CA ARG A 112 9.75 -11.02 -0.39
C ARG A 112 9.15 -9.89 -1.24
N ALA A 113 8.77 -8.77 -0.62
CA ALA A 113 8.19 -7.60 -1.29
C ALA A 113 9.25 -6.53 -1.63
N ILE A 114 10.51 -6.69 -1.19
CA ILE A 114 11.59 -5.74 -1.52
C ILE A 114 11.73 -5.51 -3.03
N PRO A 115 11.74 -6.54 -3.91
CA PRO A 115 11.86 -6.31 -5.35
C PRO A 115 10.75 -5.43 -5.92
N PHE A 116 9.53 -5.53 -5.39
CA PHE A 116 8.42 -4.67 -5.77
C PHE A 116 8.72 -3.21 -5.40
N TYR A 117 9.12 -2.92 -4.17
CA TYR A 117 9.38 -1.54 -3.75
C TYR A 117 10.61 -0.91 -4.42
N LEU A 118 11.64 -1.72 -4.73
CA LEU A 118 12.80 -1.27 -5.52
C LEU A 118 12.38 -0.75 -6.90
N GLN A 119 11.44 -1.42 -7.57
CA GLN A 119 10.90 -0.97 -8.87
C GLN A 119 10.16 0.37 -8.79
N HIS A 120 9.67 0.74 -7.60
CA HIS A 120 8.99 2.01 -7.32
C HIS A 120 9.93 3.08 -6.73
N GLY A 121 11.25 2.85 -6.79
CA GLY A 121 12.26 3.84 -6.38
C GLY A 121 12.58 3.86 -4.89
N PHE A 122 12.00 2.97 -4.09
CA PHE A 122 12.43 2.81 -2.70
C PHE A 122 13.81 2.15 -2.64
N HIS A 123 14.56 2.42 -1.58
CA HIS A 123 15.85 1.77 -1.30
C HIS A 123 15.87 1.21 0.12
N CYS A 124 16.57 0.10 0.33
CA CYS A 124 16.70 -0.51 1.65
C CYS A 124 17.59 0.34 2.57
N VAL A 125 17.19 0.45 3.83
CA VAL A 125 17.90 1.16 4.90
C VAL A 125 18.03 0.22 6.10
N GLY A 126 19.24 0.13 6.67
CA GLY A 126 19.50 -0.69 7.84
C GLY A 126 19.46 -2.21 7.60
N GLU A 127 19.37 -2.94 8.71
CA GLU A 127 19.37 -4.41 8.78
C GLU A 127 17.95 -4.99 8.74
N THR A 128 17.86 -6.30 8.49
CA THR A 128 16.61 -7.06 8.59
C THR A 128 16.19 -7.19 10.06
N PHE A 129 14.90 -7.04 10.33
CA PHE A 129 14.27 -7.26 11.63
C PHE A 129 12.99 -8.08 11.45
N PHE A 130 12.40 -8.57 12.54
CA PHE A 130 11.22 -9.43 12.49
C PHE A 130 9.98 -8.71 13.06
N GLU A 131 8.87 -8.78 12.32
CA GLU A 131 7.54 -8.39 12.80
C GLU A 131 6.60 -9.58 12.56
N ALA A 132 5.92 -10.06 13.62
CA ALA A 132 5.06 -11.25 13.56
C ALA A 132 5.73 -12.48 12.90
N ASP A 133 6.99 -12.75 13.28
CA ASP A 133 7.85 -13.82 12.72
C ASP A 133 8.14 -13.73 11.21
N ILE A 134 7.83 -12.58 10.59
CA ILE A 134 8.12 -12.32 9.18
C ILE A 134 9.34 -11.40 9.08
N PRO A 135 10.35 -11.73 8.26
CA PRO A 135 11.50 -10.88 8.06
C PRO A 135 11.11 -9.62 7.26
N HIS A 136 11.45 -8.48 7.82
CA HIS A 136 11.20 -7.16 7.28
C HIS A 136 12.49 -6.36 7.14
N ARG A 137 12.51 -5.43 6.20
CA ARG A 137 13.57 -4.44 6.07
C ARG A 137 12.97 -3.07 5.85
N ARG A 138 13.54 -2.06 6.52
CA ARG A 138 13.12 -0.67 6.32
C ARG A 138 13.52 -0.24 4.91
N MET A 139 12.62 0.47 4.23
CA MET A 139 12.88 1.08 2.93
C MET A 139 12.36 2.51 2.92
N GLU A 140 13.06 3.38 2.20
CA GLU A 140 12.75 4.81 2.14
C GLU A 140 12.69 5.32 0.69
N LEU A 141 11.91 6.37 0.47
CA LEU A 141 11.83 7.11 -0.78
C LEU A 141 12.17 8.57 -0.49
N THR A 142 13.41 8.95 -0.79
CA THR A 142 14.03 10.21 -0.35
C THR A 142 13.84 11.41 -1.29
N ALA A 143 13.44 11.22 -2.56
CA ALA A 143 13.08 12.31 -3.45
C ALA A 143 12.19 11.81 -4.62
N ALA A 144 11.28 12.68 -5.07
CA ALA A 144 10.30 12.38 -6.11
C ALA A 144 10.96 11.81 -7.39
N PRO A 145 10.35 10.82 -8.07
CA PRO A 145 10.80 10.45 -9.40
C PRO A 145 10.79 11.69 -10.30
N PRO A 146 11.76 11.84 -11.23
CA PRO A 146 11.76 12.97 -12.15
C PRO A 146 10.41 13.00 -12.88
N LYS A 147 9.75 14.17 -12.90
CA LYS A 147 8.53 14.36 -13.69
C LYS A 147 8.86 13.95 -15.13
N THR A 148 8.35 12.82 -15.60
CA THR A 148 8.38 12.49 -17.02
C THR A 148 7.54 13.55 -17.72
N ARG A 149 8.22 14.54 -18.30
CA ARG A 149 7.62 15.51 -19.19
C ARG A 149 7.07 14.69 -20.36
N GLN A 150 5.75 14.53 -20.44
CA GLN A 150 5.13 14.18 -21.71
C GLN A 150 5.32 15.40 -22.60
N GLU A 151 6.26 15.32 -23.54
CA GLU A 151 6.37 16.30 -24.61
C GLU A 151 5.13 16.16 -25.50
N PRO A 152 4.40 17.25 -25.78
CA PRO A 152 3.35 17.21 -26.79
C PRO A 152 4.00 17.08 -28.17
N VAL A 153 3.59 16.05 -28.91
CA VAL A 153 3.71 15.99 -30.37
C VAL A 153 2.65 16.89 -30.98
#